data_AF-A0A0L7RB58-F1
#
_entry.id   AF-A0A0L7RB58-F1
#
_cell.length_a   1.000
_cell.length_b   1.000
_cell.length_c   1.000
_cell.angle_alpha   90.00
_cell.angle_beta   90.00
_cell.angle_gamma   90.00
#
_symmetry.space_group_name_H-M   'P 1'
#
loop_
_entity.id
_entity.type
_entity.pdbx_description
1 polymer ?
#
loop_
_entity_poly.entity_id
_entity_poly.type
_entity_poly.pdbx_seq_one_letter_code
_entity_poly.pdbx_strand_id
1 'polypeptide(L)'
;YQCHVCGKTYSWKSSYHRHLREECGKQEKAKCKNCGRQYRWRDSLNKHLKYECGVEPKYTCSVCGKKFRHKQLLTSHSRRFH
;
A
#
# COMPACT_ATOMS: atom_id res chain seq x y z
N TYR A 1 13.05 23.02 13.50
CA TYR A 1 12.81 22.87 12.05
C TYR A 1 11.54 23.61 11.68
N GLN A 2 11.61 24.69 10.89
CA GLN A 2 10.48 25.57 10.59
C GLN A 2 9.99 25.37 9.15
N CYS A 3 8.67 25.26 8.96
CA CYS A 3 8.06 25.17 7.65
C CYS A 3 8.02 26.53 6.95
N HIS A 4 8.64 26.61 5.78
CA HIS A 4 8.67 27.84 4.97
C HIS A 4 7.30 28.17 4.34
N VAL A 5 6.37 27.22 4.29
CA VAL A 5 5.06 27.39 3.65
C VAL A 5 4.00 27.91 4.64
N CYS A 6 4.00 27.43 5.89
CA CYS A 6 2.98 27.81 6.88
C CYS A 6 3.55 28.36 8.19
N GLY A 7 4.88 28.50 8.30
CA GLY A 7 5.55 29.07 9.47
C GLY A 7 5.62 28.16 10.71
N LYS A 8 4.97 26.99 10.71
CA LYS A 8 4.96 26.08 11.87
C LYS A 8 6.35 25.54 12.20
N THR A 9 6.66 25.48 13.50
CA THR A 9 7.94 25.02 14.01
C THR A 9 7.82 23.66 14.68
N TYR A 10 8.76 22.77 14.40
CA TYR A 10 8.81 21.40 14.92
C TYR A 10 10.14 21.14 15.61
N SER A 11 10.08 20.47 16.76
CA SER A 11 11.26 20.09 17.56
C SER A 11 12.05 18.93 16.92
N TRP A 12 11.39 18.07 16.14
CA TRP A 12 11.99 16.88 15.54
C TRP A 12 12.01 16.95 14.02
N LYS A 13 13.12 16.51 13.41
CA LYS A 13 13.27 16.45 11.94
C LYS A 13 12.22 15.55 11.30
N SER A 14 11.91 14.41 11.91
CA SER A 14 10.87 13.48 11.44
C SER A 14 9.49 14.13 11.40
N SER A 15 9.10 14.85 12.45
CA SER A 15 7.85 15.59 12.53
C SER A 15 7.77 16.71 11.49
N TYR A 16 8.87 17.44 11.28
CA TYR A 16 8.98 18.46 10.24
C TYR A 16 8.81 17.88 8.82
N HIS A 17 9.54 16.81 8.49
CA HIS A 17 9.43 16.15 7.18
C HIS A 17 8.06 15.50 6.95
N ARG A 18 7.41 15.01 8.02
CA ARG A 18 6.03 14.53 7.94
C ARG A 18 5.07 15.68 7.61
N HIS A 19 5.13 16.77 8.38
CA HIS A 19 4.32 17.95 8.13
C HIS A 19 4.51 18.49 6.70
N LEU A 20 5.76 18.63 6.24
CA LEU A 20 6.04 19.06 4.88
C LEU A 20 5.42 18.13 3.83
N ARG A 21 5.37 16.81 4.06
CA ARG A 21 4.76 15.86 3.11
C ARG A 21 3.24 15.79 3.19
N GLU A 22 2.68 15.99 4.36
CA GLU A 22 1.25 15.79 4.62
C GLU A 22 0.42 17.04 4.35
N GLU A 23 0.96 18.22 4.69
CA GLU A 23 0.22 19.47 4.74
C GLU A 23 0.72 20.47 3.69
N CYS A 24 2.04 20.59 3.54
CA CYS A 24 2.65 21.60 2.66
C CYS A 24 3.13 21.06 1.31
N GLY A 25 3.13 19.74 1.14
CA GLY A 25 3.65 19.07 -0.04
C GLY A 25 2.53 18.35 -0.77
N LYS A 26 2.44 18.55 -2.09
CA LYS A 26 1.67 17.66 -2.97
C LYS A 26 2.43 16.34 -3.06
N GLN A 27 2.24 15.46 -2.10
CA GLN A 27 2.70 14.10 -2.26
C GLN A 27 1.80 13.40 -3.25
N GLU A 28 2.31 13.18 -4.45
CA GLU A 28 1.64 12.33 -5.42
C GLU A 28 1.43 10.95 -4.81
N LYS A 29 0.16 10.54 -4.74
CA LYS A 29 -0.20 9.21 -4.27
C LYS A 29 0.48 8.18 -5.16
N ALA A 30 1.23 7.27 -4.56
CA ALA A 30 1.89 6.21 -5.28
C ALA A 30 0.84 5.16 -5.68
N LYS A 31 0.59 4.98 -6.98
CA LYS A 31 -0.42 4.05 -7.49
C LYS A 31 0.21 2.70 -7.84
N CYS A 32 -0.38 1.61 -7.37
CA CYS A 32 -0.03 0.27 -7.84
C CYS A 32 -0.51 0.09 -9.28
N LYS A 33 0.39 -0.26 -10.20
CA LYS A 33 0.03 -0.52 -11.60
C LYS A 33 -0.78 -1.81 -11.78
N ASN A 34 -0.61 -2.80 -10.90
CA ASN A 34 -1.24 -4.12 -11.03
C ASN A 34 -2.71 -4.11 -10.58
N CYS A 35 -3.06 -3.35 -9.53
CA CYS A 35 -4.43 -3.32 -8.99
C CYS A 35 -5.05 -1.92 -8.91
N GLY A 36 -4.32 -0.88 -9.29
CA GLY A 36 -4.80 0.51 -9.28
C GLY A 36 -4.90 1.18 -7.90
N ARG A 37 -4.62 0.45 -6.81
CA ARG A 37 -4.72 0.98 -5.44
C ARG A 37 -3.71 2.09 -5.17
N GLN A 38 -4.15 3.16 -4.51
CA GLN A 38 -3.33 4.32 -4.21
C GLN A 38 -2.80 4.29 -2.78
N TYR A 39 -1.54 4.69 -2.62
CA TYR A 39 -0.86 4.74 -1.33
C TYR A 39 -0.40 6.17 -1.06
N ARG A 40 -0.59 6.62 0.17
CA ARG A 40 -0.04 7.90 0.62
C ARG A 40 1.48 7.88 0.52
N TRP A 41 2.13 6.79 0.94
CA TRP A 41 3.60 6.66 1.02
C TRP A 41 4.17 5.64 0.03
N ARG A 42 5.35 5.94 -0.54
CA ARG A 42 6.09 4.98 -1.38
C ARG A 42 6.43 3.69 -0.64
N ASP A 43 6.79 3.77 0.64
CA ASP A 43 7.08 2.58 1.46
C ASP A 43 5.85 1.68 1.62
N SER A 44 4.66 2.28 1.72
CA SER A 44 3.40 1.53 1.76
C SER A 44 3.12 0.84 0.42
N LEU A 45 3.37 1.52 -0.71
CA LEU A 45 3.27 0.90 -2.04
C LEU A 45 4.28 -0.25 -2.18
N ASN A 46 5.54 -0.05 -1.79
CA ASN A 46 6.58 -1.07 -1.89
C ASN A 46 6.24 -2.31 -1.05
N LYS A 47 5.73 -2.14 0.17
CA LYS A 47 5.22 -3.26 0.98
C LYS A 47 4.07 -3.97 0.28
N HIS A 48 3.11 -3.22 -0.26
CA HIS A 48 2.02 -3.82 -1.01
C HIS A 48 2.51 -4.59 -2.25
N LEU A 49 3.43 -4.05 -3.04
CA LEU A 49 3.99 -4.77 -4.17
C LEU A 49 4.70 -6.05 -3.69
N LYS A 50 5.51 -5.96 -2.63
CA LYS A 50 6.26 -7.11 -2.11
C LYS A 50 5.38 -8.26 -1.62
N TYR A 51 4.23 -7.98 -1.00
CA TYR A 51 3.41 -9.00 -0.34
C TYR A 51 2.08 -9.30 -1.02
N GLU A 52 1.63 -8.43 -1.92
CA GLU A 52 0.28 -8.49 -2.47
C GLU A 52 0.28 -8.60 -3.99
N CYS A 53 0.78 -7.58 -4.70
CA CYS A 53 0.65 -7.47 -6.16
C CYS A 53 1.85 -7.99 -6.95
N GLY A 54 3.02 -8.05 -6.34
CA GLY A 54 4.24 -8.64 -6.89
C GLY A 54 4.50 -10.06 -6.39
N VAL A 55 3.56 -10.65 -5.64
CA VAL A 55 3.62 -12.05 -5.25
C VAL A 55 2.89 -12.88 -6.30
N GLU A 56 3.60 -13.83 -6.91
CA GLU A 56 2.96 -14.79 -7.79
C GLU A 56 1.93 -15.64 -7.02
N PRO A 57 0.70 -15.77 -7.53
CA PRO A 57 -0.32 -16.53 -6.85
C PRO A 57 -0.05 -18.03 -6.96
N LYS A 58 0.34 -18.64 -5.83
CA LYS A 58 0.73 -20.05 -5.74
C LYS A 58 -0.41 -21.02 -5.45
N TYR A 59 -1.55 -20.53 -4.96
CA TYR A 59 -2.66 -21.36 -4.50
C TYR A 59 -3.78 -21.36 -5.52
N THR A 60 -4.10 -22.52 -6.08
CA THR A 60 -5.15 -22.66 -7.10
C THR A 60 -6.37 -23.32 -6.50
N CYS A 61 -7.56 -22.80 -6.81
CA CYS A 61 -8.81 -23.48 -6.50
C CYS A 61 -8.97 -24.70 -7.41
N SER A 62 -9.13 -25.89 -6.83
CA SER A 62 -9.30 -27.13 -7.59
C SER A 62 -10.63 -27.21 -8.34
N VAL A 63 -11.63 -26.40 -7.96
CA VAL A 63 -12.96 -26.41 -8.58
C VAL A 63 -13.04 -25.46 -9.78
N CYS A 64 -12.60 -24.21 -9.63
CA CYS A 64 -12.72 -23.19 -10.69
C CYS A 64 -11.39 -22.72 -11.30
N GLY A 65 -10.25 -23.25 -10.85
CA GLY A 65 -8.92 -22.90 -11.37
C GLY A 65 -8.40 -21.51 -10.96
N LYS A 66 -9.16 -20.76 -10.15
CA LYS A 66 -8.79 -19.39 -9.75
C LYS A 66 -7.56 -19.39 -8.84
N LYS A 67 -6.59 -18.52 -9.11
CA LYS A 67 -5.33 -18.44 -8.36
C LYS A 67 -5.37 -17.36 -7.28
N PHE A 68 -4.75 -17.65 -6.14
CA PHE A 68 -4.66 -16.82 -4.95
C PHE A 68 -3.22 -16.79 -4.44
N ARG A 69 -2.82 -15.65 -3.87
CA ARG A 69 -1.47 -15.49 -3.30
C ARG A 69 -1.29 -16.05 -1.89
N HIS A 70 -2.38 -16.25 -1.16
CA HIS A 70 -2.37 -16.78 0.19
C HIS A 70 -3.38 -17.91 0.33
N LYS A 71 -3.01 -18.95 1.08
CA LYS A 71 -3.89 -20.09 1.38
C LYS A 71 -5.22 -19.64 2.00
N GLN A 72 -5.17 -18.66 2.90
CA GLN A 72 -6.36 -18.15 3.58
C GLN A 72 -7.39 -17.54 2.60
N LEU A 73 -6.92 -16.86 1.55
CA LEU A 73 -7.78 -16.30 0.51
C LEU A 73 -8.43 -17.42 -0.32
N LEU A 74 -7.67 -18.47 -0.65
CA LEU A 74 -8.23 -19.65 -1.31
C LEU A 74 -9.27 -20.35 -0.42
N THR A 75 -8.97 -20.57 0.87
CA THR A 75 -9.90 -21.22 1.81
C THR A 75 -11.19 -20.41 1.95
N SER A 76 -11.10 -19.09 2.10
CA SER A 76 -12.26 -18.21 2.16
C SER A 76 -13.06 -18.23 0.84
N HIS A 77 -12.38 -18.21 -0.30
CA HIS A 77 -13.04 -18.34 -1.60
C HIS A 77 -13.77 -19.67 -1.74
N SER A 78 -13.10 -20.79 -1.44
CA SER A 78 -13.71 -22.11 -1.50
C SER A 78 -14.98 -22.11 -0.65
N ARG A 79 -14.89 -21.78 0.65
CA ARG A 79 -16.05 -21.80 1.56
C ARG A 79 -17.22 -20.90 1.14
N ARG A 80 -16.96 -19.81 0.42
CA ARG A 80 -17.98 -18.82 0.04
C ARG A 80 -18.63 -19.12 -1.32
N PHE A 81 -17.92 -19.80 -2.22
CA PHE A 81 -18.34 -19.99 -3.60
C PHE A 81 -18.52 -21.46 -4.01
N HIS A 82 -18.07 -22.41 -3.19
CA HIS A 82 -18.11 -23.86 -3.40
C HIS A 82 -18.45 -24.59 -2.09
#